data_AF-A0A1C5C0G0-F1
#
_entry.id   AF-A0A1C5C0G0-F1
#
_cell.length_a   1.000
_cell.length_b   1.000
_cell.length_c   1.000
_cell.angle_alpha   90.00
_cell.angle_beta   90.00
_cell.angle_gamma   90.00
#
_symmetry.space_group_name_H-M   'P 1'
#
loop_
_entity.id
_entity.type
_entity.pdbx_description
1 polymer ?
#
loop_
_entity_poly.entity_id
_entity_poly.type
_entity_poly.pdbx_seq_one_letter_code
_entity_poly.pdbx_strand_id
1 'polypeptide(L)'
;AVAAARAALAEPRFGPVAEWSAIGPYRLLTALPTAPDPAIRPLLAPAHAELAHTAEVFLDHAGQAGRTASALGIHRQTLYYRLSRIEQLTGLDLDSGEDRLLLHMALKAARL
;
A
#
# COMPACT_ATOMS: atom_id res chain seq x y z
N ALA A 1 5.64 13.72 -18.69
CA ALA A 1 4.20 14.04 -18.73
C ALA A 1 3.32 12.83 -18.38
N VAL A 2 3.39 11.73 -19.14
CA VAL A 2 2.52 10.53 -18.94
C VAL A 2 2.56 9.96 -17.51
N ALA A 3 3.75 9.88 -16.89
CA ALA A 3 3.91 9.34 -15.55
C ALA A 3 3.17 10.16 -14.46
N ALA A 4 3.21 11.49 -14.53
CA ALA A 4 2.46 12.35 -13.60
C ALA A 4 0.94 12.21 -13.80
N ALA A 5 0.47 12.07 -15.04
CA ALA A 5 -0.94 11.80 -15.34
C ALA A 5 -1.40 10.43 -14.78
N ARG A 6 -0.59 9.37 -14.93
CA ARG A 6 -0.91 8.06 -14.34
C ARG A 6 -0.99 8.12 -12.81
N ALA A 7 -0.04 8.79 -12.17
CA ALA A 7 -0.07 8.98 -10.72
C ALA A 7 -1.30 9.77 -10.25
N ALA A 8 -1.70 10.82 -10.98
CA ALA A 8 -2.89 11.62 -10.68
C ALA A 8 -4.19 10.81 -10.82
N LEU A 9 -4.26 9.91 -11.82
CA LEU A 9 -5.40 9.00 -11.98
C LEU A 9 -5.46 7.92 -10.89
N ALA A 10 -4.29 7.43 -10.44
CA ALA A 10 -4.18 6.41 -9.41
C ALA A 10 -4.51 6.92 -7.99
N GLU A 11 -4.28 8.21 -7.73
CA GLU A 11 -4.44 8.80 -6.41
C GLU A 11 -5.19 10.15 -6.46
N PRO A 12 -6.48 10.18 -6.08
CA PRO A 12 -7.32 11.37 -6.14
C PRO A 12 -6.76 12.57 -5.37
N ARG A 13 -5.94 12.34 -4.33
CA ARG A 13 -5.33 13.40 -3.51
C ARG A 13 -4.42 14.34 -4.30
N PHE A 14 -3.92 13.92 -5.46
CA PHE A 14 -3.08 14.78 -6.30
C PHE A 14 -3.88 15.78 -7.13
N GLY A 15 -5.21 15.67 -7.17
CA GLY A 15 -6.08 16.56 -7.91
C GLY A 15 -5.99 16.38 -9.43
N PRO A 16 -6.66 17.25 -10.21
CA PRO A 16 -6.72 17.12 -11.67
C PRO A 16 -5.39 17.42 -12.37
N VAL A 17 -4.44 18.08 -11.69
CA VAL A 17 -3.11 18.41 -12.19
C VAL A 17 -2.09 18.12 -11.10
N ALA A 18 -1.12 17.26 -11.39
CA ALA A 18 -0.06 16.89 -10.47
C ALA A 18 1.31 17.33 -10.99
N GLU A 19 2.04 18.11 -10.20
CA GLU A 19 3.44 18.41 -10.47
C GLU A 19 4.31 17.18 -10.23
N TRP A 20 5.30 16.95 -11.10
CA TRP A 20 6.22 15.82 -10.95
C TRP A 20 6.91 15.79 -9.58
N SER A 21 7.33 16.94 -9.06
CA SER A 21 7.93 17.10 -7.72
C SER A 21 6.98 16.74 -6.57
N ALA A 22 5.66 16.74 -6.79
CA ALA A 22 4.65 16.55 -5.76
C ALA A 22 4.07 15.12 -5.67
N ILE A 23 4.29 14.24 -6.66
CA ILE A 23 3.73 12.88 -6.66
C ILE A 23 4.52 11.85 -5.82
N GLY A 24 5.58 12.28 -5.13
CA GLY A 24 6.30 11.44 -4.16
C GLY A 24 6.86 10.12 -4.76
N PRO A 25 6.66 8.96 -4.10
CA PRO A 25 7.16 7.66 -4.56
C PRO A 25 6.64 7.24 -5.95
N TYR A 26 5.50 7.77 -6.41
CA TYR A 26 4.96 7.45 -7.74
C TYR A 26 5.90 7.89 -8.87
N ARG A 27 6.81 8.83 -8.64
CA ARG A 27 7.89 9.14 -9.59
C ARG A 27 8.77 7.93 -9.91
N LEU A 28 9.06 7.11 -8.90
CA LEU A 28 9.87 5.90 -9.05
C LEU A 28 9.01 4.75 -9.58
N LEU A 29 7.81 4.55 -9.02
CA LEU A 29 6.93 3.45 -9.41
C LEU A 29 6.53 3.50 -10.89
N THR A 30 6.35 4.69 -11.45
CA THR A 30 6.03 4.87 -12.88
C THR A 30 7.20 4.56 -13.82
N ALA A 31 8.42 4.48 -13.29
CA ALA A 31 9.63 4.10 -14.03
C ALA A 31 9.98 2.61 -13.89
N LEU A 32 9.36 1.91 -12.94
CA LEU A 32 9.59 0.48 -12.68
C LEU A 32 8.55 -0.39 -13.42
N PRO A 33 8.90 -1.63 -13.82
CA PRO A 33 7.92 -2.58 -14.34
C PRO A 33 6.87 -2.92 -13.27
N THR A 34 5.60 -2.89 -13.64
CA THR A 34 4.45 -2.97 -12.71
C THR A 34 3.88 -4.39 -12.57
N ALA A 35 4.66 -5.42 -12.87
CA ALA A 35 4.19 -6.79 -12.66
C ALA A 35 4.00 -7.05 -11.15
N PRO A 36 2.81 -7.48 -10.69
CA PRO A 36 2.58 -7.69 -9.27
C PRO A 36 3.50 -8.81 -8.77
N ASP A 37 4.17 -8.54 -7.65
CA ASP A 37 5.00 -9.53 -6.99
C ASP A 37 4.15 -10.77 -6.61
N PRO A 38 4.61 -12.00 -6.87
CA PRO A 38 3.88 -13.21 -6.53
C PRO A 38 3.45 -13.29 -5.06
N ALA A 39 4.24 -12.74 -4.13
CA ALA A 39 3.92 -12.72 -2.70
C ALA A 39 2.69 -11.85 -2.38
N ILE A 40 2.46 -10.79 -3.17
CA ILE A 40 1.37 -9.82 -2.93
C ILE A 40 0.10 -10.20 -3.69
N ARG A 41 0.22 -11.01 -4.75
CA ARG A 41 -0.93 -11.42 -5.57
C ARG A 41 -2.12 -11.99 -4.77
N PRO A 42 -1.94 -12.83 -3.72
CA PRO A 42 -3.06 -13.28 -2.91
C PRO A 42 -3.79 -12.11 -2.23
N LEU A 43 -3.05 -11.16 -1.67
CA LEU A 43 -3.61 -10.00 -0.96
C LEU A 43 -4.42 -9.07 -1.88
N LEU A 44 -4.09 -9.00 -3.18
CA LEU A 44 -4.80 -8.19 -4.18
C LEU A 44 -6.12 -8.83 -4.66
N ALA A 45 -6.43 -10.06 -4.25
CA ALA A 45 -7.71 -10.68 -4.61
C ALA A 45 -8.89 -9.87 -4.02
N PRO A 46 -10.04 -9.75 -4.72
CA PRO A 46 -11.20 -9.00 -4.22
C PRO A 46 -11.68 -9.45 -2.83
N ALA A 47 -11.55 -10.73 -2.50
CA ALA A 47 -11.89 -11.28 -1.19
C ALA A 47 -11.02 -10.74 -0.04
N HIS A 48 -9.90 -10.09 -0.34
CA HIS A 48 -8.93 -9.56 0.62
C HIS A 48 -8.78 -8.04 0.52
N ALA A 49 -9.68 -7.34 -0.17
CA ALA A 49 -9.65 -5.89 -0.33
C ALA A 49 -9.53 -5.13 1.01
N GLU A 50 -10.25 -5.57 2.04
CA GLU A 50 -10.17 -5.00 3.40
C GLU A 50 -8.79 -5.18 4.05
N LEU A 51 -8.12 -6.31 3.79
CA LEU A 51 -6.77 -6.57 4.29
C LEU A 51 -5.73 -5.75 3.52
N ALA A 52 -5.88 -5.65 2.19
CA ALA A 52 -5.03 -4.78 1.37
C ALA A 52 -5.14 -3.31 1.82
N HIS A 53 -6.37 -2.83 2.06
CA HIS A 53 -6.60 -1.49 2.60
C HIS A 53 -5.95 -1.31 3.99
N THR A 54 -6.10 -2.30 4.87
CA THR A 54 -5.49 -2.27 6.21
C THR A 54 -3.96 -2.21 6.14
N ALA A 55 -3.34 -3.02 5.29
CA ALA A 55 -1.90 -3.03 5.06
C ALA A 55 -1.41 -1.66 4.55
N GLU A 56 -2.10 -1.09 3.57
CA GLU A 56 -1.74 0.20 3.01
C GLU A 56 -1.85 1.33 4.05
N VAL A 57 -2.95 1.39 4.83
CA VAL A 57 -3.10 2.39 5.90
C VAL A 57 -2.04 2.20 6.98
N PHE A 58 -1.67 0.95 7.30
CA PHE A 58 -0.60 0.66 8.24
C PHE A 58 0.75 1.21 7.79
N LEU A 59 1.10 0.98 6.53
CA LEU A 59 2.37 1.41 5.94
C LEU A 59 2.40 2.93 5.71
N ASP A 60 1.28 3.53 5.30
CA ASP A 60 1.13 4.99 5.19
C ASP A 60 1.29 5.69 6.56
N HIS A 61 0.98 5.01 7.66
CA HIS A 61 1.23 5.47 9.04
C HIS A 61 2.59 5.00 9.62
N ALA A 62 3.53 4.61 8.76
CA ALA A 62 4.87 4.15 9.12
C ALA A 62 4.88 2.99 10.12
N GLY A 63 3.92 2.07 9.99
CA GLY A 63 3.78 0.90 10.86
C GLY A 63 3.28 1.20 12.28
N GLN A 64 2.81 2.42 12.56
CA GLN A 64 2.34 2.78 13.90
C GLN A 64 0.93 2.28 14.16
N ALA A 65 0.81 1.09 14.78
CA ALA A 65 -0.46 0.42 15.05
C ALA A 65 -1.53 1.32 15.71
N GLY A 66 -1.14 2.18 16.64
CA GLY A 66 -2.06 3.12 17.29
C GLY A 66 -2.70 4.12 16.32
N ARG A 67 -1.90 4.71 15.42
CA ARG A 67 -2.39 5.66 14.42
C ARG A 67 -3.22 4.94 13.36
N THR A 68 -2.78 3.76 12.93
CA THR A 68 -3.49 2.92 11.96
C THR A 68 -4.87 2.51 12.47
N ALA A 69 -4.97 2.01 13.71
CA ALA A 69 -6.24 1.62 14.31
C ALA A 69 -7.21 2.81 14.41
N SER A 70 -6.69 3.98 14.80
CA SER A 70 -7.48 5.22 14.85
C SER A 70 -7.96 5.65 13.46
N ALA A 71 -7.10 5.58 12.44
CA ALA A 71 -7.44 5.96 11.07
C ALA A 71 -8.48 5.02 10.44
N LEU A 72 -8.43 3.73 10.78
CA LEU A 72 -9.39 2.71 10.33
C LEU A 72 -10.67 2.66 11.17
N GLY A 73 -10.73 3.37 12.31
CA GLY A 73 -11.88 3.30 13.23
C GLY A 73 -12.07 1.93 13.88
N ILE A 74 -10.99 1.16 14.07
CA ILE A 74 -11.04 -0.20 14.63
C ILE A 74 -10.25 -0.31 15.93
N HIS A 75 -10.53 -1.35 16.71
CA HIS A 75 -9.74 -1.67 17.89
C HIS A 75 -8.35 -2.22 17.53
N ARG A 76 -7.34 -1.96 18.38
CA ARG A 76 -5.95 -2.45 18.16
C ARG A 76 -5.88 -3.97 18.00
N GLN A 77 -6.68 -4.72 18.75
CA GLN A 77 -6.73 -6.17 18.64
C GLN A 77 -7.20 -6.64 17.25
N THR A 78 -8.21 -5.97 16.69
CA THR A 78 -8.68 -6.23 15.33
C THR A 78 -7.61 -5.92 14.30
N LEU A 79 -6.87 -4.82 14.50
CA LEU A 79 -5.72 -4.49 13.65
C LEU A 79 -4.65 -5.60 13.70
N TYR A 80 -4.22 -6.03 14.89
CA TYR A 80 -3.20 -7.08 15.00
C TYR A 80 -3.64 -8.40 14.36
N TYR A 81 -4.92 -8.77 14.49
CA TYR A 81 -5.49 -9.91 13.78
C TYR A 81 -5.37 -9.75 12.25
N ARG A 82 -5.74 -8.58 11.71
CA ARG A 82 -5.62 -8.29 10.28
C ARG A 82 -4.17 -8.33 9.81
N LEU A 83 -3.24 -7.72 10.56
CA LEU A 83 -1.80 -7.72 10.25
C LEU A 83 -1.23 -9.15 10.22
N SER A 84 -1.52 -9.96 11.25
CA SER A 84 -1.12 -11.37 11.26
C SER A 84 -1.69 -12.14 10.07
N ARG A 85 -2.94 -11.86 9.67
CA ARG A 85 -3.53 -12.48 8.50
C ARG A 85 -2.86 -12.06 7.19
N ILE A 86 -2.40 -10.82 7.09
CA ILE A 86 -1.63 -10.31 5.94
C ILE A 86 -0.29 -11.04 5.84
N GLU A 87 0.44 -11.19 6.95
CA GLU A 87 1.69 -11.97 7.01
C GLU A 87 1.47 -13.42 6.57
N GLN A 88 0.40 -14.06 7.05
CA GLN A 88 0.03 -15.42 6.64
C GLN A 88 -0.29 -15.55 5.15
N LEU A 89 -0.97 -14.57 4.57
CA LEU A 89 -1.39 -14.60 3.16
C LEU A 89 -0.23 -14.31 2.21
N THR A 90 0.70 -13.46 2.61
CA THR A 90 1.79 -12.96 1.76
C THR A 90 3.11 -13.67 2.00
N GLY A 91 3.29 -14.28 3.18
CA GLY A 91 4.57 -14.82 3.65
C GLY A 91 5.58 -13.74 4.07
N LEU A 92 5.18 -12.47 4.08
CA LEU A 92 6.03 -11.34 4.45
C LEU A 92 6.03 -11.12 5.96
N ASP A 93 7.15 -10.64 6.48
CA ASP A 93 7.34 -10.22 7.87
C ASP A 93 7.16 -8.70 8.00
N LEU A 94 6.14 -8.25 8.74
CA LEU A 94 5.89 -6.81 8.89
C LEU A 94 6.83 -6.12 9.89
N ASP A 95 7.70 -6.84 10.58
CA ASP A 95 8.82 -6.27 11.33
C ASP A 95 10.04 -6.02 10.42
N SER A 96 10.17 -6.78 9.33
CA SER A 96 11.19 -6.56 8.29
C SER A 96 10.96 -5.23 7.56
N GLY A 97 12.01 -4.40 7.48
CA GLY A 97 11.95 -3.15 6.71
C GLY A 97 11.86 -3.39 5.21
N GLU A 98 12.50 -4.44 4.71
CA GLU A 98 12.53 -4.80 3.29
C GLU A 98 11.16 -5.32 2.82
N ASP A 99 10.56 -6.21 3.59
CA ASP A 99 9.23 -6.77 3.32
C ASP A 99 8.14 -5.70 3.36
N ARG A 100 8.21 -4.78 4.33
CA ARG A 100 7.31 -3.61 4.36
C ARG A 100 7.46 -2.73 3.14
N LEU A 101 8.70 -2.48 2.70
CA LEU A 101 8.97 -1.69 1.50
C LEU A 101 8.39 -2.38 0.25
N LEU A 102 8.63 -3.68 0.09
CA LEU A 102 8.08 -4.49 -1.00
C LEU A 102 6.55 -4.39 -1.01
N LEU A 103 5.91 -4.67 0.12
CA LEU A 103 4.45 -4.62 0.29
C LEU A 103 3.89 -3.23 -0.04
N HIS A 104 4.53 -2.17 0.48
CA HIS A 104 4.05 -0.80 0.27
C HIS A 104 4.15 -0.40 -1.20
N MET A 105 5.29 -0.68 -1.84
CA MET A 105 5.49 -0.40 -3.26
C MET A 105 4.51 -1.18 -4.13
N ALA A 106 4.30 -2.46 -3.85
CA ALA A 106 3.38 -3.30 -4.61
C ALA A 106 1.92 -2.82 -4.49
N LEU A 107 1.48 -2.46 -3.28
CA LEU A 107 0.13 -1.90 -3.06
C LEU A 107 -0.06 -0.57 -3.80
N LYS A 108 0.93 0.33 -3.74
CA LYS A 108 0.87 1.62 -4.45
C LYS A 108 0.94 1.44 -5.98
N ALA A 109 1.72 0.48 -6.46
CA ALA A 109 1.83 0.14 -7.87
C ALA A 109 0.56 -0.51 -8.42
N ALA A 110 -0.16 -1.30 -7.62
CA ALA A 110 -1.43 -1.90 -8.02
C ALA A 110 -2.54 -0.86 -8.29
N ARG A 111 -2.36 0.39 -7.85
CA ARG A 111 -3.25 1.52 -8.15
C ARG A 111 -2.92 2.24 -9.49
N LEU A 112 -1.73 2.02 -10.06
CA LEU A 112 -1.21 2.68 -11.28
C LEU A 112 -1.68 2.01 -12.59
#